data_AF-A0A1S3NV65-F1
#
_entry.id   AF-A0A1S3NV65-F1
#
_cell.length_a   1.000
_cell.length_b   1.000
_cell.length_c   1.000
_cell.angle_alpha   90.00
_cell.angle_beta   90.00
_cell.angle_gamma   90.00
#
_symmetry.space_group_name_H-M   'P 1'
#
loop_
_entity.id
_entity.type
_entity.pdbx_description
1 polymer ?
#
loop_
_entity_poly.entity_id
_entity_poly.type
_entity_poly.pdbx_seq_one_letter_code
_entity_poly.pdbx_strand_id
1 'polypeptide(L)'
;RGRPADRGGSGSGVGGQECERALVQKLRERCEDQARQLLSLQADLKKASLGLEVFAITTQHFCLKSESAILKERELSLELARIRDEVASSESRWEILQQDKEELERRFERELEGLRAQQQSELGRLEERLRQYHSLEVQRLETQQQEQLERLRTQQLEQMEEVTENHEEALTEMEDNHNNTLVTLKEEHARTVKNLKMAHEQQRKSLEEDFEKLRLSLQDQVDTLTFQNRSLRDRAKRFEEALRRSTDEQIVDALAPYQHIEEDLKSLKEVLLMKNQQIHEQDVKISELERMQAQKNVFLEERVQMLQQQNEDLRARIDKNLAMSRQLSEENANLQESMEKESNEKKRLSRNNEELLWRLQSPHMSPTGSPIHRASPILHSSNTSSPGHHRSSAGPGSPARPHSYHQ
;
A
#
# COMPACT_ATOMS: atom_id res chain seq x y z
N ARG A 1 185.10 112.65 107.67
CA ARG A 1 184.53 113.04 108.99
C ARG A 1 185.09 112.08 110.04
N GLY A 2 185.32 112.53 111.28
CA GLY A 2 185.79 111.66 112.39
C GLY A 2 187.23 111.93 112.85
N ARG A 3 187.36 112.57 114.01
CA ARG A 3 188.49 112.53 114.97
C ARG A 3 188.11 111.51 116.09
N PRO A 4 188.98 111.06 117.03
CA PRO A 4 190.21 111.66 117.61
C PRO A 4 191.49 110.81 117.38
N ALA A 5 192.73 111.19 117.71
CA ALA A 5 193.35 112.30 118.48
C ALA A 5 193.58 112.09 119.99
N ASP A 6 194.82 111.75 120.37
CA ASP A 6 195.52 112.39 121.52
C ASP A 6 197.05 112.42 121.30
N ARG A 7 197.78 113.02 122.25
CA ARG A 7 199.22 113.32 122.31
C ARG A 7 200.04 112.12 122.85
N GLY A 8 201.36 112.06 122.74
CA GLY A 8 202.37 112.97 122.17
C GLY A 8 203.73 112.76 122.86
N GLY A 9 204.69 113.68 122.68
CA GLY A 9 205.94 113.72 123.47
C GLY A 9 207.23 113.48 122.67
N SER A 10 208.21 114.36 122.89
CA SER A 10 209.51 114.36 122.22
C SER A 10 210.44 113.25 122.74
N GLY A 11 211.21 112.63 121.86
CA GLY A 11 212.42 111.91 122.24
C GLY A 11 213.65 112.82 122.22
N SER A 12 214.57 112.64 123.18
CA SER A 12 215.91 113.24 123.14
C SER A 12 216.94 112.20 122.67
N GLY A 13 217.21 112.18 121.37
CA GLY A 13 218.48 111.76 120.77
C GLY A 13 218.83 110.26 120.66
N VAL A 14 218.99 109.81 119.40
CA VAL A 14 219.87 108.71 118.92
C VAL A 14 219.51 107.28 119.40
N GLY A 15 219.48 106.21 118.58
CA GLY A 15 219.80 105.99 117.16
C GLY A 15 220.61 104.70 116.98
N GLY A 16 220.44 103.83 115.97
CA GLY A 16 219.46 103.83 114.88
C GLY A 16 219.73 102.73 113.83
N GLN A 17 219.37 101.46 114.12
CA GLN A 17 219.57 100.31 113.20
C GLN A 17 218.30 99.50 112.86
N GLU A 18 217.13 99.85 113.40
CA GLU A 18 215.91 99.03 113.23
C GLU A 18 215.06 99.40 111.99
N CYS A 19 215.27 100.59 111.41
CA CYS A 19 214.36 101.17 110.41
C CYS A 19 214.36 100.48 109.04
N GLU A 20 215.49 99.95 108.56
CA GLU A 20 215.59 99.46 107.17
C GLU A 20 214.78 98.18 106.93
N ARG A 21 214.73 97.29 107.91
CA ARG A 21 214.04 95.98 107.78
C ARG A 21 212.53 96.13 107.56
N ALA A 22 211.91 97.13 108.21
CA ALA A 22 210.48 97.38 108.11
C ALA A 22 210.02 97.93 106.76
N LEU A 23 210.91 98.62 106.01
CA LEU A 23 210.55 99.22 104.72
C LEU A 23 210.48 98.16 103.61
N VAL A 24 211.44 97.22 103.60
CA VAL A 24 211.50 96.12 102.63
C VAL A 24 210.28 95.20 102.75
N GLN A 25 209.80 94.98 103.97
CA GLN A 25 208.64 94.13 104.25
C GLN A 25 207.35 94.69 103.64
N LYS A 26 207.08 96.00 103.80
CA LYS A 26 205.92 96.68 103.19
C LYS A 26 205.94 96.68 101.66
N LEU A 27 207.11 96.67 101.04
CA LEU A 27 207.22 96.58 99.58
C LEU A 27 206.94 95.15 99.07
N ARG A 28 207.36 94.12 99.82
CA ARG A 28 206.94 92.73 99.54
C ARG A 28 205.43 92.57 99.64
N GLU A 29 204.82 93.01 100.74
CA GLU A 29 203.38 92.94 100.96
C GLU A 29 202.60 93.55 99.77
N ARG A 30 203.02 94.73 99.28
CA ARG A 30 202.43 95.36 98.09
C ARG A 30 202.59 94.56 96.80
N CYS A 31 203.77 94.01 96.54
CA CYS A 31 203.99 93.18 95.35
C CYS A 31 203.19 91.87 95.42
N GLU A 32 203.06 91.28 96.60
CA GLU A 32 202.22 90.09 96.85
C GLU A 32 200.72 90.41 96.71
N ASP A 33 200.26 91.58 97.17
CA ASP A 33 198.89 92.06 96.95
C ASP A 33 198.59 92.22 95.45
N GLN A 34 199.49 92.86 94.70
CA GLN A 34 199.36 93.02 93.26
C GLN A 34 199.42 91.69 92.50
N ALA A 35 200.27 90.75 92.92
CA ALA A 35 200.30 89.40 92.37
C ALA A 35 198.98 88.67 92.65
N ARG A 36 198.43 88.77 93.86
CA ARG A 36 197.13 88.19 94.23
C ARG A 36 195.97 88.81 93.42
N GLN A 37 196.00 90.11 93.13
CA GLN A 37 195.04 90.79 92.25
C GLN A 37 195.15 90.36 90.77
N LEU A 38 196.37 90.22 90.24
CA LEU A 38 196.58 89.72 88.88
C LEU A 38 196.14 88.25 88.75
N LEU A 39 196.39 87.42 89.77
CA LEU A 39 195.91 86.04 89.82
C LEU A 39 194.38 85.94 89.91
N SER A 40 193.71 86.82 90.68
CA SER A 40 192.24 86.84 90.69
C SER A 40 191.67 87.30 89.36
N LEU A 41 192.21 88.36 88.75
CA LEU A 41 191.78 88.83 87.41
C LEU A 41 192.03 87.76 86.32
N GLN A 42 193.13 87.02 86.38
CA GLN A 42 193.36 85.88 85.48
C GLN A 42 192.40 84.71 85.74
N ALA A 43 192.03 84.45 87.00
CA ALA A 43 191.04 83.43 87.34
C ALA A 43 189.64 83.83 86.85
N ASP A 44 189.26 85.09 86.99
CA ASP A 44 187.97 85.62 86.54
C ASP A 44 187.89 85.74 85.01
N LEU A 45 188.99 86.08 84.34
CA LEU A 45 189.10 86.00 82.88
C LEU A 45 188.95 84.56 82.37
N LYS A 46 189.51 83.57 83.07
CA LYS A 46 189.33 82.13 82.74
C LYS A 46 187.89 81.66 82.99
N LYS A 47 187.21 82.14 84.05
CA LYS A 47 185.77 81.89 84.24
C LYS A 47 184.95 82.52 83.12
N ALA A 48 185.31 83.73 82.68
CA ALA A 48 184.63 84.41 81.58
C ALA A 48 184.86 83.72 80.23
N SER A 49 186.07 83.23 79.93
CA SER A 49 186.32 82.48 78.69
C SER A 49 185.59 81.14 78.69
N LEU A 50 185.62 80.38 79.78
CA LEU A 50 184.83 79.15 79.94
C LEU A 50 183.31 79.43 79.84
N GLY A 51 182.84 80.56 80.38
CA GLY A 51 181.45 80.99 80.23
C GLY A 51 181.07 81.32 78.79
N LEU A 52 181.97 81.96 78.04
CA LEU A 52 181.80 82.24 76.60
C LEU A 52 181.89 80.98 75.74
N GLU A 53 182.75 80.02 76.09
CA GLU A 53 182.85 78.70 75.43
C GLU A 53 181.56 77.89 75.66
N VAL A 54 181.06 77.83 76.90
CA VAL A 54 179.76 77.20 77.22
C VAL A 54 178.62 77.92 76.50
N PHE A 55 178.62 79.25 76.43
CA PHE A 55 177.63 80.02 75.66
C PHE A 55 177.71 79.71 74.16
N ALA A 56 178.90 79.64 73.57
CA ALA A 56 179.09 79.28 72.16
C ALA A 56 178.62 77.85 71.86
N ILE A 57 178.96 76.87 72.70
CA ILE A 57 178.54 75.47 72.54
C ILE A 57 177.01 75.34 72.71
N THR A 58 176.42 75.99 73.72
CA THR A 58 174.97 75.92 73.97
C THR A 58 174.16 76.67 72.92
N THR A 59 174.63 77.82 72.41
CA THR A 59 173.99 78.51 71.27
C THR A 59 174.14 77.73 69.98
N GLN A 60 175.32 77.16 69.67
CA GLN A 60 175.50 76.30 68.49
C GLN A 60 174.58 75.06 68.56
N HIS A 61 174.51 74.39 69.70
CA HIS A 61 173.59 73.26 69.91
C HIS A 61 172.12 73.70 69.80
N PHE A 62 171.76 74.89 70.31
CA PHE A 62 170.41 75.43 70.15
C PHE A 62 170.07 75.72 68.68
N CYS A 63 170.98 76.32 67.91
CA CYS A 63 170.81 76.58 66.47
C CYS A 63 170.69 75.29 65.67
N LEU A 64 171.59 74.31 65.86
CA LEU A 64 171.49 73.01 65.19
C LEU A 64 170.19 72.28 65.55
N LYS A 65 169.72 72.41 66.80
CA LYS A 65 168.46 71.82 67.24
C LYS A 65 167.25 72.54 66.64
N SER A 66 167.25 73.88 66.53
CA SER A 66 166.16 74.64 65.91
C SER A 66 166.13 74.44 64.39
N GLU A 67 167.28 74.40 63.71
CA GLU A 67 167.40 73.99 62.30
C GLU A 67 166.80 72.59 62.08
N SER A 68 167.16 71.61 62.92
CA SER A 68 166.61 70.26 62.84
C SER A 68 165.10 70.17 63.13
N ALA A 69 164.56 71.12 63.92
CA ALA A 69 163.13 71.23 64.18
C ALA A 69 162.40 71.87 62.99
N ILE A 70 162.95 72.93 62.39
CA ILE A 70 162.43 73.59 61.18
C ILE A 70 162.43 72.63 59.98
N LEU A 71 163.45 71.76 59.86
CA LEU A 71 163.45 70.71 58.83
C LEU A 71 162.34 69.69 59.05
N LYS A 72 162.12 69.22 60.29
CA LYS A 72 161.02 68.30 60.62
C LYS A 72 159.64 68.93 60.47
N GLU A 73 159.50 70.22 60.76
CA GLU A 73 158.28 70.98 60.52
C GLU A 73 157.96 71.08 59.01
N ARG A 74 159.00 71.23 58.17
CA ARG A 74 158.87 71.17 56.69
C ARG A 74 158.54 69.77 56.20
N GLU A 75 159.17 68.73 56.74
CA GLU A 75 158.87 67.34 56.41
C GLU A 75 157.41 67.00 56.77
N LEU A 76 156.99 67.26 58.01
CA LEU A 76 155.62 67.01 58.48
C LEU A 76 154.57 67.87 57.75
N SER A 77 154.88 69.11 57.37
CA SER A 77 153.94 69.92 56.57
C SER A 77 153.83 69.46 55.11
N LEU A 78 154.89 68.88 54.53
CA LEU A 78 154.82 68.21 53.23
C LEU A 78 154.06 66.88 53.31
N GLU A 79 154.20 66.11 54.39
CA GLU A 79 153.40 64.89 54.64
C GLU A 79 151.93 65.24 54.87
N LEU A 80 151.62 66.26 55.66
CA LEU A 80 150.25 66.76 55.85
C LEU A 80 149.65 67.32 54.54
N ALA A 81 150.46 67.91 53.65
CA ALA A 81 150.02 68.31 52.32
C ALA A 81 149.67 67.07 51.47
N ARG A 82 150.57 66.09 51.37
CA ARG A 82 150.32 64.82 50.64
C ARG A 82 149.08 64.09 51.15
N ILE A 83 148.90 63.99 52.47
CA ILE A 83 147.72 63.34 53.06
C ILE A 83 146.44 64.11 52.70
N ARG A 84 146.47 65.45 52.64
CA ARG A 84 145.32 66.25 52.18
C ARG A 84 145.04 66.04 50.69
N ASP A 85 146.07 66.01 49.85
CA ASP A 85 145.94 65.76 48.41
C ASP A 85 145.42 64.33 48.14
N GLU A 86 145.90 63.34 48.90
CA GLU A 86 145.43 61.96 48.85
C GLU A 86 143.97 61.83 49.32
N VAL A 87 143.60 62.49 50.43
CA VAL A 87 142.21 62.55 50.92
C VAL A 87 141.31 63.21 49.88
N ALA A 88 141.66 64.38 49.36
CA ALA A 88 140.88 65.05 48.30
C ALA A 88 140.75 64.17 47.05
N SER A 89 141.81 63.48 46.64
CA SER A 89 141.75 62.51 45.54
C SER A 89 140.82 61.32 45.83
N SER A 90 140.65 60.95 47.10
CA SER A 90 139.76 59.87 47.54
C SER A 90 138.31 60.33 47.64
N GLU A 91 138.10 61.57 48.07
CA GLU A 91 136.79 62.25 48.10
C GLU A 91 136.26 62.39 46.66
N SER A 92 137.02 62.96 45.72
CA SER A 92 136.58 63.06 44.32
C SER A 92 136.35 61.68 43.66
N ARG A 93 137.13 60.64 44.02
CA ARG A 93 136.87 59.26 43.55
C ARG A 93 135.59 58.67 44.15
N TRP A 94 135.28 59.00 45.40
CA TRP A 94 134.04 58.58 46.05
C TRP A 94 132.82 59.32 45.49
N GLU A 95 132.93 60.63 45.21
CA GLU A 95 131.89 61.42 44.55
C GLU A 95 131.55 60.86 43.16
N ILE A 96 132.55 60.53 42.34
CA ILE A 96 132.34 59.89 41.03
C ILE A 96 131.65 58.52 41.21
N LEU A 97 132.12 57.68 42.12
CA LEU A 97 131.53 56.36 42.37
C LEU A 97 130.07 56.44 42.88
N GLN A 98 129.76 57.46 43.69
CA GLN A 98 128.41 57.74 44.16
C GLN A 98 127.50 58.24 43.02
N GLN A 99 128.01 59.08 42.11
CA GLN A 99 127.29 59.51 40.91
C GLN A 99 127.04 58.33 39.94
N ASP A 100 128.04 57.47 39.70
CA ASP A 100 127.91 56.25 38.90
C ASP A 100 126.87 55.29 39.51
N LYS A 101 126.88 55.12 40.84
CA LYS A 101 125.87 54.34 41.58
C LYS A 101 124.47 54.91 41.37
N GLU A 102 124.27 56.21 41.58
CA GLU A 102 122.97 56.87 41.40
C GLU A 102 122.51 56.84 39.94
N GLU A 103 123.44 56.87 38.96
CA GLU A 103 123.12 56.65 37.55
C GLU A 103 122.67 55.22 37.26
N LEU A 104 123.33 54.21 37.85
CA LEU A 104 122.95 52.81 37.70
C LEU A 104 121.60 52.52 38.37
N GLU A 105 121.36 53.02 39.59
CA GLU A 105 120.06 52.92 40.26
C GLU A 105 118.96 53.56 39.40
N ARG A 106 119.16 54.80 38.92
CA ARG A 106 118.23 55.44 37.98
C ARG A 106 118.08 54.72 36.65
N ARG A 107 119.05 53.93 36.17
CA ARG A 107 118.92 53.11 34.95
C ARG A 107 118.03 51.90 35.23
N PHE A 108 118.30 51.15 36.31
CA PHE A 108 117.49 50.00 36.71
C PHE A 108 116.04 50.39 37.07
N GLU A 109 115.82 51.54 37.71
CA GLU A 109 114.46 52.05 37.98
C GLU A 109 113.67 52.25 36.68
N ARG A 110 114.24 52.92 35.68
CA ARG A 110 113.61 53.12 34.36
C ARG A 110 113.39 51.81 33.59
N GLU A 111 114.31 50.85 33.71
CA GLU A 111 114.14 49.52 33.11
C GLU A 111 113.00 48.74 33.78
N LEU A 112 112.91 48.79 35.11
CA LEU A 112 111.82 48.17 35.88
C LEU A 112 110.46 48.84 35.60
N GLU A 113 110.41 50.17 35.47
CA GLU A 113 109.21 50.89 35.06
C GLU A 113 108.80 50.54 33.63
N GLY A 114 109.76 50.49 32.69
CA GLY A 114 109.53 50.07 31.30
C GLY A 114 108.98 48.65 31.20
N LEU A 115 109.57 47.69 31.93
CA LEU A 115 109.09 46.30 31.99
C LEU A 115 107.71 46.19 32.62
N ARG A 116 107.42 46.94 33.69
CA ARG A 116 106.07 46.99 34.31
C ARG A 116 105.03 47.55 33.33
N ALA A 117 105.34 48.63 32.62
CA ALA A 117 104.46 49.22 31.63
C ALA A 117 104.22 48.28 30.42
N GLN A 118 105.26 47.58 29.96
CA GLN A 118 105.14 46.54 28.93
C GLN A 118 104.19 45.43 29.39
N GLN A 119 104.45 44.82 30.56
CA GLN A 119 103.61 43.78 31.15
C GLN A 119 102.15 44.21 31.31
N GLN A 120 101.88 45.43 31.81
CA GLN A 120 100.53 45.98 31.91
C GLN A 120 99.86 46.12 30.54
N SER A 121 100.59 46.58 29.51
CA SER A 121 100.06 46.69 28.15
C SER A 121 99.79 45.33 27.50
N GLU A 122 100.59 44.30 27.79
CA GLU A 122 100.42 42.94 27.28
C GLU A 122 99.26 42.22 27.96
N LEU A 123 99.13 42.37 29.28
CA LEU A 123 97.96 41.91 30.05
C LEU A 123 96.69 42.57 29.53
N GLY A 124 96.66 43.90 29.37
CA GLY A 124 95.51 44.61 28.79
C GLY A 124 95.11 44.05 27.42
N ARG A 125 96.07 43.89 26.50
CA ARG A 125 95.84 43.29 25.17
C ARG A 125 95.42 41.81 25.21
N LEU A 126 95.81 41.06 26.25
CA LEU A 126 95.37 39.68 26.45
C LEU A 126 93.92 39.65 26.96
N GLU A 127 93.60 40.47 27.96
CA GLU A 127 92.24 40.59 28.48
C GLU A 127 91.26 41.14 27.43
N GLU A 128 91.65 42.13 26.62
CA GLU A 128 90.84 42.67 25.52
C GLU A 128 90.50 41.59 24.49
N ARG A 129 91.50 40.83 24.02
CA ARG A 129 91.28 39.68 23.12
C ARG A 129 90.41 38.62 23.79
N LEU A 130 90.62 38.33 25.07
CA LEU A 130 89.83 37.35 25.81
C LEU A 130 88.37 37.82 25.96
N ARG A 131 88.12 39.11 26.22
CA ARG A 131 86.78 39.72 26.24
C ARG A 131 86.11 39.63 24.87
N GLN A 132 86.84 39.92 23.80
CA GLN A 132 86.37 39.80 22.41
C GLN A 132 85.96 38.35 22.09
N TYR A 133 86.83 37.35 22.35
CA TYR A 133 86.50 35.94 22.13
C TYR A 133 85.26 35.50 22.91
N HIS A 134 85.14 35.86 24.19
CA HIS A 134 83.92 35.56 24.96
C HIS A 134 82.68 36.24 24.37
N SER A 135 82.75 37.52 23.96
CA SER A 135 81.60 38.20 23.35
C SER A 135 81.17 37.57 22.02
N LEU A 136 82.12 37.12 21.20
CA LEU A 136 81.84 36.45 19.92
C LEU A 136 81.23 35.06 20.13
N GLU A 137 81.73 34.28 21.09
CA GLU A 137 81.17 32.96 21.38
C GLU A 137 79.79 33.08 22.07
N VAL A 138 79.56 34.08 22.92
CA VAL A 138 78.22 34.40 23.45
C VAL A 138 77.25 34.75 22.33
N GLN A 139 77.61 35.69 21.44
CA GLN A 139 76.76 36.06 20.30
C GLN A 139 76.48 34.87 19.38
N ARG A 140 77.46 33.98 19.16
CA ARG A 140 77.31 32.75 18.38
C ARG A 140 76.39 31.73 19.04
N LEU A 141 76.43 31.60 20.36
CA LEU A 141 75.51 30.73 21.11
C LEU A 141 74.09 31.33 21.15
N GLU A 142 73.97 32.65 21.28
CA GLU A 142 72.70 33.37 21.20
C GLU A 142 72.04 33.21 19.83
N THR A 143 72.77 33.38 18.72
CA THR A 143 72.21 33.15 17.37
C THR A 143 71.88 31.69 17.14
N GLN A 144 72.72 30.73 17.56
CA GLN A 144 72.39 29.30 17.47
C GLN A 144 71.12 28.94 18.26
N GLN A 145 70.91 29.52 19.44
CA GLN A 145 69.67 29.33 20.20
C GLN A 145 68.46 29.98 19.52
N GLN A 146 68.61 31.19 18.96
CA GLN A 146 67.56 31.86 18.20
C GLN A 146 67.15 31.03 16.97
N GLU A 147 68.09 30.60 16.14
CA GLU A 147 67.82 29.74 14.99
C GLU A 147 67.20 28.39 15.39
N GLN A 148 67.58 27.80 16.53
CA GLN A 148 66.97 26.57 17.04
C GLN A 148 65.51 26.80 17.47
N LEU A 149 65.22 27.90 18.17
CA LEU A 149 63.86 28.29 18.54
C LEU A 149 63.02 28.61 17.30
N GLU A 150 63.60 29.22 16.27
CA GLU A 150 62.92 29.48 14.99
C GLU A 150 62.62 28.19 14.23
N ARG A 151 63.58 27.27 14.09
CA ARG A 151 63.34 25.94 13.48
C ARG A 151 62.25 25.15 14.20
N LEU A 152 62.22 25.20 15.54
CA LEU A 152 61.16 24.55 16.33
C LEU A 152 59.80 25.23 16.13
N ARG A 153 59.76 26.56 15.94
CA ARG A 153 58.53 27.30 15.63
C ARG A 153 58.03 27.00 14.22
N THR A 154 58.89 26.95 13.20
CA THR A 154 58.43 26.61 11.85
C THR A 154 57.93 25.18 11.81
N GLN A 155 58.65 24.21 12.41
CA GLN A 155 58.16 22.83 12.54
C GLN A 155 56.81 22.72 13.27
N GLN A 156 56.56 23.56 14.29
CA GLN A 156 55.27 23.59 14.98
C GLN A 156 54.16 24.24 14.14
N LEU A 157 54.48 25.24 13.31
CA LEU A 157 53.54 25.83 12.36
C LEU A 157 53.22 24.85 11.22
N GLU A 158 54.25 24.29 10.59
CA GLU A 158 54.16 23.26 9.55
C GLU A 158 53.30 22.05 10.01
N GLN A 159 53.50 21.57 11.24
CA GLN A 159 52.68 20.48 11.81
C GLN A 159 51.24 20.90 12.12
N MET A 160 51.00 22.15 12.54
CA MET A 160 49.64 22.64 12.75
C MET A 160 48.91 22.86 11.42
N GLU A 161 49.60 23.37 10.41
CA GLU A 161 49.11 23.56 9.04
C GLU A 161 48.78 22.20 8.41
N GLU A 162 49.69 21.23 8.45
CA GLU A 162 49.46 19.83 8.01
C GLU A 162 48.24 19.22 8.72
N VAL A 163 48.10 19.38 10.04
CA VAL A 163 46.94 18.85 10.79
C VAL A 163 45.64 19.57 10.42
N THR A 164 45.66 20.88 10.12
CA THR A 164 44.47 21.59 9.64
C THR A 164 44.09 21.20 8.21
N GLU A 165 45.04 21.08 7.29
CA GLU A 165 44.78 20.65 5.91
C GLU A 165 44.20 19.23 5.88
N ASN A 166 44.83 18.28 6.57
CA ASN A 166 44.30 16.91 6.71
C ASN A 166 42.90 16.88 7.37
N HIS A 167 42.59 17.82 8.26
CA HIS A 167 41.27 17.89 8.89
C HIS A 167 40.21 18.46 7.93
N GLU A 168 40.54 19.49 7.16
CA GLU A 168 39.65 20.07 6.15
C GLU A 168 39.41 19.11 4.97
N GLU A 169 40.43 18.37 4.54
CA GLU A 169 40.29 17.26 3.59
C GLU A 169 39.38 16.14 4.15
N ALA A 170 39.59 15.71 5.39
CA ALA A 170 38.74 14.68 6.01
C ALA A 170 37.29 15.13 6.25
N LEU A 171 37.06 16.42 6.51
CA LEU A 171 35.71 17.00 6.60
C LEU A 171 35.04 17.05 5.23
N THR A 172 35.72 17.55 4.20
CA THR A 172 35.16 17.63 2.84
C THR A 172 34.91 16.24 2.25
N GLU A 173 35.78 15.25 2.50
CA GLU A 173 35.53 13.85 2.12
C GLU A 173 34.30 13.28 2.87
N MET A 174 34.09 13.64 4.14
CA MET A 174 32.90 13.23 4.89
C MET A 174 31.62 13.87 4.34
N GLU A 175 31.67 15.16 3.99
CA GLU A 175 30.55 15.89 3.40
C GLU A 175 30.19 15.33 2.01
N ASP A 176 31.17 15.06 1.15
CA ASP A 176 30.94 14.45 -0.16
C ASP A 176 30.44 13.01 -0.06
N ASN A 177 31.00 12.19 0.85
CA ASN A 177 30.46 10.86 1.13
C ASN A 177 29.01 10.94 1.64
N HIS A 178 28.68 11.89 2.53
CA HIS A 178 27.31 12.09 2.98
C HIS A 178 26.38 12.53 1.83
N ASN A 179 26.79 13.52 1.04
CA ASN A 179 26.06 13.99 -0.15
C ASN A 179 25.79 12.84 -1.12
N ASN A 180 26.79 11.99 -1.39
CA ASN A 180 26.65 10.81 -2.24
C ASN A 180 25.61 9.81 -1.68
N THR A 181 25.67 9.46 -0.39
CA THR A 181 24.65 8.58 0.23
C THR A 181 23.24 9.19 0.23
N LEU A 182 23.15 10.51 0.37
CA LEU A 182 21.90 11.27 0.35
C LEU A 182 21.31 11.40 -1.06
N VAL A 183 22.16 11.43 -2.10
CA VAL A 183 21.74 11.33 -3.51
C VAL A 183 21.24 9.92 -3.82
N THR A 184 22.01 8.87 -3.52
CA THR A 184 21.59 7.49 -3.82
C THR A 184 20.30 7.11 -3.11
N LEU A 185 20.13 7.47 -1.83
CA LEU A 185 18.89 7.27 -1.08
C LEU A 185 17.69 8.01 -1.70
N LYS A 186 17.87 9.26 -2.18
CA LYS A 186 16.83 10.00 -2.91
C LYS A 186 16.45 9.31 -4.21
N GLU A 187 17.41 8.79 -4.95
CA GLU A 187 17.13 8.03 -6.18
C GLU A 187 16.42 6.70 -5.88
N GLU A 188 16.81 5.97 -4.83
CA GLU A 188 16.11 4.74 -4.40
C GLU A 188 14.68 5.01 -3.95
N HIS A 189 14.45 6.13 -3.24
CA HIS A 189 13.10 6.59 -2.92
C HIS A 189 12.30 6.92 -4.19
N ALA A 190 12.90 7.60 -5.18
CA ALA A 190 12.25 7.88 -6.45
C ALA A 190 11.95 6.61 -7.27
N ARG A 191 12.88 5.63 -7.28
CA ARG A 191 12.73 4.30 -7.91
C ARG A 191 11.58 3.51 -7.25
N THR A 192 11.55 3.42 -5.92
CA THR A 192 10.49 2.69 -5.19
C THR A 192 9.12 3.34 -5.36
N VAL A 193 9.02 4.67 -5.27
CA VAL A 193 7.77 5.41 -5.55
C VAL A 193 7.30 5.23 -7.00
N LYS A 194 8.21 5.21 -7.98
CA LYS A 194 7.87 4.91 -9.39
C LYS A 194 7.35 3.48 -9.54
N ASN A 195 8.00 2.50 -8.94
CA ASN A 195 7.61 1.10 -9.01
C ASN A 195 6.23 0.85 -8.35
N LEU A 196 5.96 1.48 -7.20
CA LEU A 196 4.65 1.42 -6.53
C LEU A 196 3.55 2.06 -7.39
N LYS A 197 3.81 3.22 -8.03
CA LYS A 197 2.87 3.84 -8.98
C LYS A 197 2.57 2.93 -10.19
N MET A 198 3.60 2.30 -10.75
CA MET A 198 3.43 1.34 -11.85
C MET A 198 2.63 0.10 -11.42
N ALA A 199 2.89 -0.44 -10.23
CA ALA A 199 2.16 -1.59 -9.69
C ALA A 199 0.67 -1.26 -9.43
N HIS A 200 0.38 -0.12 -8.81
CA HIS A 200 -1.00 0.34 -8.61
C HIS A 200 -1.73 0.63 -9.92
N GLU A 201 -1.06 1.22 -10.92
CA GLU A 201 -1.70 1.41 -12.22
C GLU A 201 -1.94 0.08 -12.95
N GLN A 202 -1.06 -0.92 -12.82
CA GLN A 202 -1.31 -2.24 -13.37
C GLN A 202 -2.50 -2.93 -12.69
N GLN A 203 -2.59 -2.84 -11.35
CA GLN A 203 -3.76 -3.32 -10.59
C GLN A 203 -5.06 -2.63 -11.03
N ARG A 204 -5.03 -1.30 -11.20
CA ARG A 204 -6.16 -0.51 -11.72
C ARG A 204 -6.62 -1.05 -13.07
N LYS A 205 -5.69 -1.25 -14.02
CA LYS A 205 -5.99 -1.77 -15.36
C LYS A 205 -6.62 -3.17 -15.31
N SER A 206 -6.06 -4.10 -14.51
CA SER A 206 -6.66 -5.44 -14.36
C SER A 206 -8.07 -5.41 -13.76
N LEU A 207 -8.33 -4.51 -12.79
CA LEU A 207 -9.67 -4.34 -12.23
C LEU A 207 -10.64 -3.73 -13.25
N GLU A 208 -10.21 -2.72 -14.01
CA GLU A 208 -11.00 -2.13 -15.10
C GLU A 208 -11.35 -3.16 -16.19
N GLU A 209 -10.40 -4.02 -16.57
CA GLU A 209 -10.63 -5.14 -17.48
C GLU A 209 -11.63 -6.17 -16.91
N ASP A 210 -11.52 -6.53 -15.62
CA ASP A 210 -12.41 -7.52 -14.99
C ASP A 210 -13.83 -6.95 -14.76
N PHE A 211 -13.96 -5.66 -14.43
CA PHE A 211 -15.25 -4.97 -14.42
C PHE A 211 -15.88 -4.93 -15.81
N GLU A 212 -15.10 -4.70 -16.87
CA GLU A 212 -15.62 -4.70 -18.25
C GLU A 212 -16.06 -6.11 -18.71
N LYS A 213 -15.28 -7.15 -18.40
CA LYS A 213 -15.67 -8.56 -18.61
C LYS A 213 -16.99 -8.89 -17.91
N LEU A 214 -17.15 -8.45 -16.66
CA LEU A 214 -18.39 -8.64 -15.89
C LEU A 214 -19.56 -7.83 -16.47
N ARG A 215 -19.31 -6.58 -16.91
CA ARG A 215 -20.32 -5.71 -17.53
C ARG A 215 -20.87 -6.32 -18.82
N LEU A 216 -19.98 -6.86 -19.67
CA LEU A 216 -20.36 -7.56 -20.90
C LEU A 216 -21.13 -8.86 -20.60
N SER A 217 -20.65 -9.67 -19.65
CA SER A 217 -21.35 -10.90 -19.22
C SER A 217 -22.75 -10.64 -18.67
N LEU A 218 -22.95 -9.54 -17.93
CA LEU A 218 -24.27 -9.11 -17.46
C LEU A 218 -25.14 -8.56 -18.59
N GLN A 219 -24.56 -7.86 -19.57
CA GLN A 219 -25.27 -7.41 -20.77
C GLN A 219 -25.78 -8.61 -21.60
N ASP A 220 -24.94 -9.62 -21.85
CA ASP A 220 -25.32 -10.85 -22.55
C ASP A 220 -26.47 -11.59 -21.84
N GLN A 221 -26.47 -11.61 -20.50
CA GLN A 221 -27.57 -12.17 -19.70
C GLN A 221 -28.86 -11.33 -19.84
N VAL A 222 -28.77 -10.00 -19.80
CA VAL A 222 -29.92 -9.10 -19.99
C VAL A 222 -30.51 -9.25 -21.39
N ASP A 223 -29.68 -9.33 -22.43
CA ASP A 223 -30.15 -9.51 -23.81
C ASP A 223 -30.73 -10.92 -24.03
N THR A 224 -30.14 -11.96 -23.42
CA THR A 224 -30.69 -13.32 -23.42
C THR A 224 -32.07 -13.37 -22.76
N LEU A 225 -32.22 -12.79 -21.57
CA LEU A 225 -33.51 -12.70 -20.86
C LEU A 225 -34.51 -11.84 -21.63
N THR A 226 -34.07 -10.76 -22.26
CA THR A 226 -34.90 -9.89 -23.11
C THR A 226 -35.42 -10.65 -24.34
N PHE A 227 -34.57 -11.45 -25.00
CA PHE A 227 -34.95 -12.32 -26.11
C PHE A 227 -35.95 -13.41 -25.66
N GLN A 228 -35.69 -14.09 -24.54
CA GLN A 228 -36.61 -15.06 -23.97
C GLN A 228 -37.98 -14.42 -23.64
N ASN A 229 -37.99 -13.23 -23.04
CA ASN A 229 -39.21 -12.52 -22.67
C ASN A 229 -40.01 -12.03 -23.90
N ARG A 230 -39.33 -11.60 -24.97
CA ARG A 230 -39.96 -11.33 -26.28
C ARG A 230 -40.57 -12.62 -26.86
N SER A 231 -39.80 -13.71 -26.90
CA SER A 231 -40.25 -15.02 -27.39
C SER A 231 -41.45 -15.59 -26.62
N LEU A 232 -41.54 -15.32 -25.31
CA LEU A 232 -42.70 -15.67 -24.49
C LEU A 232 -43.90 -14.76 -24.78
N ARG A 233 -43.71 -13.44 -24.90
CA ARG A 233 -44.77 -12.50 -25.30
C ARG A 233 -45.34 -12.80 -26.68
N ASP A 234 -44.50 -13.15 -27.65
CA ASP A 234 -44.96 -13.46 -29.01
C ASP A 234 -45.63 -14.85 -29.09
N ARG A 235 -45.30 -15.78 -28.18
CA ARG A 235 -46.11 -16.99 -27.96
C ARG A 235 -47.47 -16.66 -27.33
N ALA A 236 -47.50 -15.81 -26.30
CA ALA A 236 -48.75 -15.38 -25.65
C ALA A 236 -49.71 -14.72 -26.66
N LYS A 237 -49.23 -13.75 -27.46
CA LYS A 237 -50.02 -13.14 -28.55
C LYS A 237 -50.60 -14.17 -29.52
N ARG A 238 -49.81 -15.17 -29.94
CA ARG A 238 -50.30 -16.24 -30.84
C ARG A 238 -51.41 -17.08 -30.18
N PHE A 239 -51.33 -17.33 -28.88
CA PHE A 239 -52.43 -17.98 -28.14
C PHE A 239 -53.66 -17.06 -28.01
N GLU A 240 -53.48 -15.77 -27.73
CA GLU A 240 -54.58 -14.77 -27.71
C GLU A 240 -55.27 -14.66 -29.08
N GLU A 241 -54.51 -14.62 -30.17
CA GLU A 241 -55.05 -14.60 -31.53
C GLU A 241 -55.75 -15.92 -31.91
N ALA A 242 -55.24 -17.08 -31.46
CA ALA A 242 -55.88 -18.37 -31.69
C ALA A 242 -57.20 -18.49 -30.91
N LEU A 243 -57.22 -18.03 -29.66
CA LEU A 243 -58.43 -17.95 -28.85
C LEU A 243 -59.47 -17.03 -29.49
N ARG A 244 -59.07 -15.85 -29.97
CA ARG A 244 -59.98 -14.92 -30.69
C ARG A 244 -60.58 -15.56 -31.93
N ARG A 245 -59.78 -16.15 -32.82
CA ARG A 245 -60.30 -16.85 -34.01
C ARG A 245 -61.29 -17.95 -33.62
N SER A 246 -61.00 -18.74 -32.60
CA SER A 246 -61.91 -19.80 -32.14
C SER A 246 -63.21 -19.26 -31.52
N THR A 247 -63.18 -18.12 -30.82
CA THR A 247 -64.43 -17.47 -30.36
C THR A 247 -65.21 -16.84 -31.50
N ASP A 248 -64.53 -16.24 -32.48
CA ASP A 248 -65.17 -15.64 -33.65
C ASP A 248 -65.83 -16.73 -34.54
N GLU A 249 -65.16 -17.87 -34.73
CA GLU A 249 -65.69 -19.08 -35.37
C GLU A 249 -66.93 -19.62 -34.64
N GLN A 250 -66.88 -19.77 -33.30
CA GLN A 250 -68.02 -20.20 -32.49
C GLN A 250 -69.22 -19.23 -32.59
N ILE A 251 -68.97 -17.92 -32.72
CA ILE A 251 -70.03 -16.92 -32.93
C ILE A 251 -70.66 -17.07 -34.33
N VAL A 252 -69.86 -17.34 -35.37
CA VAL A 252 -70.36 -17.60 -36.73
C VAL A 252 -71.20 -18.88 -36.78
N ASP A 253 -70.73 -19.97 -36.18
CA ASP A 253 -71.46 -21.25 -36.10
C ASP A 253 -72.79 -21.10 -35.34
N ALA A 254 -72.79 -20.35 -34.23
CA ALA A 254 -74.01 -20.07 -33.46
C ALA A 254 -75.04 -19.21 -34.22
N LEU A 255 -74.60 -18.40 -35.19
CA LEU A 255 -75.46 -17.58 -36.05
C LEU A 255 -75.96 -18.32 -37.30
N ALA A 256 -75.29 -19.39 -37.73
CA ALA A 256 -75.66 -20.14 -38.95
C ALA A 256 -77.12 -20.65 -38.98
N PRO A 257 -77.72 -21.20 -37.89
CA PRO A 257 -79.12 -21.64 -37.90
C PRO A 257 -80.14 -20.52 -38.10
N TYR A 258 -79.76 -19.26 -37.90
CA TYR A 258 -80.66 -18.10 -37.98
C TYR A 258 -80.67 -17.43 -39.37
N GLN A 259 -79.79 -17.82 -40.28
CA GLN A 259 -79.63 -17.16 -41.59
C GLN A 259 -80.88 -17.29 -42.50
N HIS A 260 -81.56 -18.43 -42.45
CA HIS A 260 -82.73 -18.72 -43.31
C HIS A 260 -84.09 -18.41 -42.68
N ILE A 261 -84.13 -18.04 -41.39
CA ILE A 261 -85.40 -17.74 -40.69
C ILE A 261 -86.16 -16.57 -41.33
N GLU A 262 -85.46 -15.60 -41.90
CA GLU A 262 -86.09 -14.52 -42.67
C GLU A 262 -86.69 -14.98 -44.02
N GLU A 263 -86.26 -16.12 -44.56
CA GLU A 263 -86.70 -16.65 -45.84
C GLU A 263 -87.90 -17.59 -45.63
N ASP A 264 -87.83 -18.46 -44.63
CA ASP A 264 -88.92 -19.33 -44.19
C ASP A 264 -90.18 -18.53 -43.80
N LEU A 265 -90.02 -17.42 -43.07
CA LEU A 265 -91.11 -16.52 -42.70
C LEU A 265 -91.80 -15.86 -43.91
N LYS A 266 -91.10 -15.70 -45.04
CA LYS A 266 -91.68 -15.20 -46.30
C LYS A 266 -92.46 -16.31 -46.99
N SER A 267 -91.89 -17.51 -47.08
CA SER A 267 -92.54 -18.70 -47.68
C SER A 267 -93.85 -19.08 -46.99
N LEU A 268 -93.86 -19.11 -45.65
CA LEU A 268 -95.03 -19.50 -44.85
C LEU A 268 -96.25 -18.60 -45.11
N LYS A 269 -96.02 -17.33 -45.44
CA LYS A 269 -97.06 -16.33 -45.75
C LYS A 269 -97.79 -16.62 -47.06
N GLU A 270 -97.10 -17.13 -48.07
CA GLU A 270 -97.67 -17.45 -49.39
C GLU A 270 -98.52 -18.72 -49.33
N VAL A 271 -98.06 -19.75 -48.62
CA VAL A 271 -98.82 -20.99 -48.38
C VAL A 271 -100.15 -20.70 -47.66
N LEU A 272 -100.16 -19.74 -46.73
CA LEU A 272 -101.37 -19.31 -46.02
C LEU A 272 -102.42 -18.69 -46.95
N LEU A 273 -101.99 -17.88 -47.94
CA LEU A 273 -102.88 -17.31 -48.96
C LEU A 273 -103.48 -18.40 -49.85
N MET A 274 -102.64 -19.32 -50.36
CA MET A 274 -103.10 -20.45 -51.19
C MET A 274 -104.12 -21.33 -50.47
N LYS A 275 -103.91 -21.61 -49.18
CA LYS A 275 -104.82 -22.47 -48.40
C LYS A 275 -106.17 -21.82 -48.14
N ASN A 276 -106.22 -20.50 -47.97
CA ASN A 276 -107.49 -19.79 -47.79
C ASN A 276 -108.36 -19.88 -49.06
N GLN A 277 -107.74 -19.72 -50.23
CA GLN A 277 -108.45 -19.80 -51.52
C GLN A 277 -108.99 -21.21 -51.82
N GLN A 278 -108.28 -22.28 -51.42
CA GLN A 278 -108.78 -23.66 -51.56
C GLN A 278 -110.03 -23.96 -50.73
N ILE A 279 -110.23 -23.31 -49.58
CA ILE A 279 -111.42 -23.52 -48.74
C ILE A 279 -112.66 -23.00 -49.47
N HIS A 280 -112.57 -21.79 -50.04
CA HIS A 280 -113.70 -21.14 -50.71
C HIS A 280 -114.22 -21.90 -51.95
N GLU A 281 -113.33 -22.63 -52.65
CA GLU A 281 -113.72 -23.53 -53.75
C GLU A 281 -114.44 -24.80 -53.28
N GLN A 282 -114.22 -25.25 -52.04
CA GLN A 282 -114.86 -26.44 -51.48
C GLN A 282 -116.29 -26.15 -51.00
N ASP A 283 -116.52 -25.00 -50.35
CA ASP A 283 -117.83 -24.59 -49.84
C ASP A 283 -118.90 -24.59 -50.94
N VAL A 284 -118.61 -23.97 -52.10
CA VAL A 284 -119.50 -23.91 -53.27
C VAL A 284 -119.93 -25.29 -53.75
N LYS A 285 -119.03 -26.28 -53.64
CA LYS A 285 -119.22 -27.64 -54.15
C LYS A 285 -120.11 -28.50 -53.23
N ILE A 286 -120.20 -28.15 -51.96
CA ILE A 286 -121.06 -28.81 -50.98
C ILE A 286 -122.53 -28.48 -51.27
N SER A 287 -122.87 -27.20 -51.42
CA SER A 287 -124.26 -26.75 -51.64
C SER A 287 -124.90 -27.29 -52.93
N GLU A 288 -124.10 -27.57 -53.97
CA GLU A 288 -124.61 -28.19 -55.20
C GLU A 288 -124.98 -29.67 -55.02
N LEU A 289 -124.23 -30.41 -54.19
CA LEU A 289 -124.51 -31.81 -53.87
C LEU A 289 -125.75 -31.95 -52.97
N GLU A 290 -125.91 -31.07 -51.97
CA GLU A 290 -127.07 -31.06 -51.08
C GLU A 290 -128.39 -30.90 -51.85
N ARG A 291 -128.42 -29.99 -52.84
CA ARG A 291 -129.58 -29.77 -53.72
C ARG A 291 -129.96 -31.03 -54.51
N MET A 292 -128.97 -31.80 -54.97
CA MET A 292 -129.20 -33.05 -55.71
C MET A 292 -129.68 -34.19 -54.81
N GLN A 293 -129.25 -34.23 -53.55
CA GLN A 293 -129.64 -35.27 -52.60
C GLN A 293 -131.11 -35.09 -52.14
N ALA A 294 -131.55 -33.85 -51.93
CA ALA A 294 -132.95 -33.55 -51.58
C ALA A 294 -133.96 -34.07 -52.62
N GLN A 295 -133.69 -33.87 -53.92
CA GLN A 295 -134.56 -34.32 -55.01
C GLN A 295 -134.69 -35.85 -55.09
N LYS A 296 -133.69 -36.60 -54.58
CA LYS A 296 -133.65 -38.06 -54.68
C LYS A 296 -134.43 -38.79 -53.58
N ASN A 297 -134.62 -38.14 -52.42
CA ASN A 297 -135.41 -38.72 -51.32
C ASN A 297 -136.91 -38.74 -51.66
N VAL A 298 -137.47 -37.67 -52.21
CA VAL A 298 -138.91 -37.55 -52.54
C VAL A 298 -139.38 -38.70 -53.45
N PHE A 299 -138.57 -39.07 -54.46
CA PHE A 299 -138.88 -40.18 -55.36
C PHE A 299 -138.89 -41.57 -54.68
N LEU A 300 -138.24 -41.71 -53.52
CA LEU A 300 -138.26 -42.96 -52.74
C LEU A 300 -139.47 -43.04 -51.80
N GLU A 301 -140.02 -41.91 -51.36
CA GLU A 301 -141.20 -41.85 -50.48
C GLU A 301 -142.45 -42.41 -51.18
N GLU A 302 -142.68 -42.03 -52.43
CA GLU A 302 -143.83 -42.51 -53.25
C GLU A 302 -143.77 -44.03 -53.51
N ARG A 303 -142.55 -44.57 -53.71
CA ARG A 303 -142.30 -45.98 -54.06
C ARG A 303 -142.68 -46.95 -52.93
N VAL A 304 -142.56 -46.51 -51.67
CA VAL A 304 -142.80 -47.36 -50.49
C VAL A 304 -144.30 -47.51 -50.20
N GLN A 305 -145.06 -46.42 -50.27
CA GLN A 305 -146.50 -46.41 -49.95
C GLN A 305 -147.29 -47.40 -50.84
N MET A 306 -146.98 -47.44 -52.14
CA MET A 306 -147.64 -48.31 -53.11
C MET A 306 -147.49 -49.81 -52.81
N LEU A 307 -146.38 -50.22 -52.16
CA LEU A 307 -146.11 -51.61 -51.79
C LEU A 307 -146.82 -52.02 -50.48
N GLN A 308 -147.15 -51.07 -49.61
CA GLN A 308 -147.81 -51.36 -48.34
C GLN A 308 -149.29 -51.72 -48.55
N GLN A 309 -150.03 -50.97 -49.38
CA GLN A 309 -151.43 -51.25 -49.69
C GLN A 309 -151.65 -52.67 -50.28
N GLN A 310 -150.71 -53.18 -51.09
CA GLN A 310 -150.80 -54.53 -51.64
C GLN A 310 -150.62 -55.64 -50.59
N ASN A 311 -150.01 -55.35 -49.44
CA ASN A 311 -149.80 -56.34 -48.37
C ASN A 311 -151.07 -56.55 -47.52
N GLU A 312 -151.89 -55.52 -47.38
CA GLU A 312 -153.11 -55.53 -46.56
C GLU A 312 -154.24 -56.31 -47.26
N ASP A 313 -154.45 -56.10 -48.57
CA ASP A 313 -155.50 -56.78 -49.36
C ASP A 313 -155.30 -58.30 -49.45
N LEU A 314 -154.06 -58.78 -49.32
CA LEU A 314 -153.75 -60.22 -49.27
C LEU A 314 -154.10 -60.85 -47.92
N ARG A 315 -153.90 -60.14 -46.81
CA ARG A 315 -154.20 -60.66 -45.45
C ARG A 315 -155.69 -60.88 -45.27
N ALA A 316 -156.52 -59.93 -45.71
CA ALA A 316 -157.99 -60.01 -45.64
C ALA A 316 -158.59 -61.25 -46.34
N ARG A 317 -157.87 -61.87 -47.28
CA ARG A 317 -158.30 -63.09 -47.98
C ARG A 317 -157.99 -64.38 -47.22
N ILE A 318 -157.02 -64.38 -46.29
CA ILE A 318 -156.58 -65.56 -45.55
C ILE A 318 -157.55 -65.86 -44.39
N ASP A 319 -157.89 -64.86 -43.59
CA ASP A 319 -158.73 -65.04 -42.40
C ASP A 319 -160.14 -65.56 -42.75
N LYS A 320 -160.67 -65.13 -43.90
CA LYS A 320 -161.97 -65.58 -44.43
C LYS A 320 -162.00 -67.07 -44.79
N ASN A 321 -160.84 -67.68 -45.08
CA ASN A 321 -160.68 -69.11 -45.32
C ASN A 321 -160.56 -69.91 -44.00
N LEU A 322 -159.85 -69.35 -43.01
CA LEU A 322 -159.70 -69.94 -41.67
C LEU A 322 -161.03 -70.04 -40.91
N ALA A 323 -161.94 -69.09 -41.10
CA ALA A 323 -163.29 -69.17 -40.55
C ALA A 323 -164.08 -70.38 -41.09
N MET A 324 -164.05 -70.58 -42.42
CA MET A 324 -164.80 -71.64 -43.10
C MET A 324 -164.35 -73.06 -42.71
N SER A 325 -163.04 -73.24 -42.48
CA SER A 325 -162.48 -74.55 -42.13
C SER A 325 -162.86 -75.04 -40.73
N ARG A 326 -163.18 -74.16 -39.78
CA ARG A 326 -163.59 -74.54 -38.42
C ARG A 326 -165.03 -75.03 -38.35
N GLN A 327 -165.94 -74.39 -39.08
CA GLN A 327 -167.37 -74.71 -39.07
C GLN A 327 -167.65 -76.17 -39.49
N LEU A 328 -166.90 -76.71 -40.45
CA LEU A 328 -167.00 -78.11 -40.89
C LEU A 328 -166.45 -79.13 -39.87
N SER A 329 -165.76 -78.69 -38.81
CA SER A 329 -165.26 -79.59 -37.75
C SER A 329 -166.25 -79.82 -36.61
N GLU A 330 -167.20 -78.90 -36.39
CA GLU A 330 -168.24 -79.03 -35.36
C GLU A 330 -169.34 -80.03 -35.77
N GLU A 331 -169.66 -80.13 -37.06
CA GLU A 331 -170.74 -81.01 -37.56
C GLU A 331 -170.36 -82.50 -37.54
N ASN A 332 -169.09 -82.84 -37.79
CA ASN A 332 -168.63 -84.22 -37.89
C ASN A 332 -168.59 -84.93 -36.52
N ALA A 333 -168.24 -84.22 -35.44
CA ALA A 333 -168.15 -84.79 -34.09
C ALA A 333 -169.53 -85.25 -33.57
N ASN A 334 -170.58 -84.45 -33.82
CA ASN A 334 -171.94 -84.73 -33.35
C ASN A 334 -172.56 -85.99 -33.98
N LEU A 335 -172.16 -86.36 -35.20
CA LEU A 335 -172.64 -87.58 -35.86
C LEU A 335 -172.06 -88.86 -35.24
N GLN A 336 -170.79 -88.83 -34.83
CA GLN A 336 -170.06 -90.02 -34.39
C GLN A 336 -170.66 -90.65 -33.12
N GLU A 337 -170.93 -89.83 -32.08
CA GLU A 337 -171.43 -90.32 -30.79
C GLU A 337 -172.91 -90.80 -30.84
N SER A 338 -173.67 -90.31 -31.83
CA SER A 338 -175.04 -90.80 -32.06
C SER A 338 -175.06 -92.27 -32.49
N MET A 339 -173.99 -92.75 -33.14
CA MET A 339 -173.89 -94.11 -33.69
C MET A 339 -173.58 -95.16 -32.62
N GLU A 340 -172.78 -94.83 -31.60
CA GLU A 340 -172.37 -95.82 -30.59
C GLU A 340 -173.54 -96.28 -29.71
N LYS A 341 -174.54 -95.41 -29.53
CA LYS A 341 -175.79 -95.70 -28.80
C LYS A 341 -176.61 -96.81 -29.48
N GLU A 342 -176.57 -96.94 -30.81
CA GLU A 342 -177.32 -97.99 -31.54
C GLU A 342 -176.58 -99.35 -31.59
N SER A 343 -175.26 -99.36 -31.45
CA SER A 343 -174.42 -100.53 -31.77
C SER A 343 -174.53 -101.67 -30.73
N ASN A 344 -174.57 -101.32 -29.44
CA ASN A 344 -174.45 -102.29 -28.35
C ASN A 344 -175.76 -103.02 -27.99
N GLU A 345 -176.94 -102.47 -28.32
CA GLU A 345 -178.21 -103.22 -28.27
C GLU A 345 -178.26 -104.34 -29.32
N LYS A 346 -177.62 -104.11 -30.48
CA LYS A 346 -177.85 -104.87 -31.72
C LYS A 346 -177.28 -106.29 -31.71
N LYS A 347 -176.02 -106.47 -31.28
CA LYS A 347 -175.25 -107.68 -31.66
C LYS A 347 -175.41 -108.89 -30.74
N ARG A 348 -175.78 -108.74 -29.46
CA ARG A 348 -176.00 -109.92 -28.58
C ARG A 348 -177.34 -110.65 -28.85
N LEU A 349 -178.23 -110.07 -29.65
CA LEU A 349 -179.39 -110.76 -30.21
C LEU A 349 -179.01 -111.82 -31.25
N SER A 350 -177.83 -111.70 -31.89
CA SER A 350 -177.34 -112.58 -32.96
C SER A 350 -176.91 -114.00 -32.50
N ARG A 351 -177.54 -114.54 -31.45
CA ARG A 351 -177.22 -115.82 -30.79
C ARG A 351 -176.97 -117.02 -31.71
N ASN A 352 -177.71 -117.10 -32.82
CA ASN A 352 -178.66 -118.21 -32.92
C ASN A 352 -178.57 -119.12 -34.17
N ASN A 353 -177.96 -118.65 -35.27
CA ASN A 353 -178.58 -118.90 -36.59
C ASN A 353 -177.84 -119.88 -37.54
N GLU A 354 -176.95 -119.40 -38.41
CA GLU A 354 -176.90 -119.92 -39.80
C GLU A 354 -175.63 -120.69 -40.21
N GLU A 355 -175.18 -121.65 -39.40
CA GLU A 355 -174.29 -122.73 -39.88
C GLU A 355 -174.99 -123.67 -40.90
N LEU A 356 -176.32 -123.54 -41.03
CA LEU A 356 -177.22 -124.41 -41.80
C LEU A 356 -176.96 -124.53 -43.32
N LEU A 357 -176.27 -123.58 -43.97
CA LEU A 357 -176.47 -123.32 -45.42
C LEU A 357 -175.25 -123.40 -46.34
N TRP A 358 -174.06 -123.81 -45.89
CA TRP A 358 -172.87 -123.88 -46.76
C TRP A 358 -172.87 -125.12 -47.68
N ARG A 359 -173.46 -125.04 -48.88
CA ARG A 359 -173.43 -126.11 -49.91
C ARG A 359 -173.56 -125.62 -51.37
N LEU A 360 -172.59 -126.04 -52.24
CA LEU A 360 -172.64 -126.17 -53.73
C LEU A 360 -172.55 -124.83 -54.57
N GLN A 361 -171.93 -124.65 -55.78
CA GLN A 361 -171.00 -125.40 -56.70
C GLN A 361 -170.55 -124.48 -57.94
N SER A 362 -169.32 -124.53 -58.58
CA SER A 362 -168.94 -123.84 -59.90
C SER A 362 -167.49 -124.02 -60.57
N PRO A 363 -167.13 -123.50 -61.82
CA PRO A 363 -165.87 -123.76 -62.66
C PRO A 363 -165.12 -122.63 -63.58
N HIS A 364 -163.87 -122.87 -64.15
CA HIS A 364 -163.07 -122.31 -65.39
C HIS A 364 -162.25 -120.91 -65.46
N MET A 365 -161.32 -120.41 -66.39
CA MET A 365 -160.52 -120.75 -67.67
C MET A 365 -159.20 -119.84 -68.05
N SER A 366 -158.69 -119.60 -69.33
CA SER A 366 -157.37 -118.90 -69.83
C SER A 366 -157.35 -118.38 -71.36
N PRO A 367 -156.37 -117.72 -72.16
CA PRO A 367 -154.86 -117.86 -72.43
C PRO A 367 -153.90 -116.60 -72.91
N THR A 368 -153.22 -116.49 -74.13
CA THR A 368 -151.89 -115.73 -74.45
C THR A 368 -151.48 -115.25 -75.94
N GLY A 369 -150.63 -114.18 -76.24
CA GLY A 369 -149.52 -114.05 -77.32
C GLY A 369 -149.37 -112.96 -78.51
N SER A 370 -148.12 -112.61 -79.05
CA SER A 370 -147.65 -112.26 -80.50
C SER A 370 -146.79 -110.92 -80.96
N PRO A 371 -146.41 -110.49 -82.26
CA PRO A 371 -145.02 -109.94 -82.71
C PRO A 371 -144.70 -108.90 -83.97
N ILE A 372 -143.43 -108.36 -84.16
CA ILE A 372 -142.54 -108.05 -85.42
C ILE A 372 -142.50 -106.74 -86.39
N HIS A 373 -141.26 -106.24 -86.80
CA HIS A 373 -140.65 -105.53 -88.05
C HIS A 373 -140.81 -104.04 -88.68
N ARG A 374 -139.65 -103.44 -89.11
CA ARG A 374 -139.19 -102.70 -90.40
C ARG A 374 -139.71 -101.30 -90.97
N ALA A 375 -138.79 -100.53 -91.60
CA ALA A 375 -138.88 -99.71 -92.87
C ALA A 375 -139.11 -98.15 -92.95
N SER A 376 -138.73 -97.60 -94.13
CA SER A 376 -139.31 -96.46 -94.94
C SER A 376 -139.16 -94.94 -94.64
N PRO A 377 -139.34 -94.07 -95.67
CA PRO A 377 -139.56 -92.60 -95.55
C PRO A 377 -140.90 -92.22 -94.89
N ILE A 378 -141.01 -91.06 -94.23
CA ILE A 378 -141.57 -89.78 -94.71
C ILE A 378 -143.11 -89.75 -94.97
N LEU A 379 -143.76 -88.86 -94.21
CA LEU A 379 -145.04 -88.12 -94.43
C LEU A 379 -146.42 -88.67 -94.01
N HIS A 380 -147.25 -87.67 -93.65
CA HIS A 380 -148.72 -87.59 -93.50
C HIS A 380 -149.43 -88.17 -92.26
N SER A 381 -149.57 -87.29 -91.26
CA SER A 381 -150.85 -86.72 -90.79
C SER A 381 -151.97 -87.63 -90.26
N SER A 382 -152.35 -87.40 -88.99
CA SER A 382 -153.73 -87.38 -88.45
C SER A 382 -154.57 -88.69 -88.50
N ASN A 383 -155.42 -89.03 -87.52
CA ASN A 383 -156.00 -88.20 -86.47
C ASN A 383 -156.57 -89.05 -85.31
N THR A 384 -156.82 -88.40 -84.15
CA THR A 384 -157.83 -88.77 -83.13
C THR A 384 -157.73 -90.10 -82.33
N SER A 385 -158.36 -90.06 -81.15
CA SER A 385 -158.98 -91.20 -80.43
C SER A 385 -158.09 -92.30 -79.85
N SER A 386 -157.71 -92.13 -78.58
CA SER A 386 -157.42 -93.25 -77.65
C SER A 386 -157.74 -92.87 -76.20
N PRO A 387 -158.95 -93.15 -75.69
CA PRO A 387 -159.20 -93.36 -74.27
C PRO A 387 -158.74 -94.79 -73.87
N GLY A 388 -158.57 -95.14 -72.59
CA GLY A 388 -158.69 -94.36 -71.36
C GLY A 388 -159.22 -95.21 -70.19
N HIS A 389 -158.88 -94.84 -68.95
CA HIS A 389 -159.44 -95.38 -67.69
C HIS A 389 -159.08 -96.87 -67.39
N HIS A 390 -159.26 -97.43 -66.19
CA HIS A 390 -159.77 -96.94 -64.89
C HIS A 390 -158.75 -97.32 -63.79
N ARG A 391 -158.50 -96.56 -62.72
CA ARG A 391 -159.25 -96.51 -61.44
C ARG A 391 -158.29 -95.87 -60.40
N SER A 392 -158.57 -94.89 -59.54
CA SER A 392 -159.65 -93.92 -59.27
C SER A 392 -158.98 -92.68 -58.64
N SER A 393 -159.51 -91.46 -58.54
CA SER A 393 -160.82 -90.83 -58.80
C SER A 393 -160.57 -89.35 -59.18
N ALA A 394 -161.02 -88.84 -60.33
CA ALA A 394 -162.35 -88.23 -60.58
C ALA A 394 -162.58 -86.77 -60.12
N GLY A 395 -161.86 -85.80 -60.72
CA GLY A 395 -162.28 -84.39 -61.02
C GLY A 395 -162.64 -83.45 -59.84
N PRO A 396 -163.20 -82.24 -60.11
CA PRO A 396 -163.15 -81.37 -61.31
C PRO A 396 -162.39 -80.03 -61.02
N GLY A 397 -162.19 -79.03 -61.92
CA GLY A 397 -162.42 -78.88 -63.36
C GLY A 397 -162.26 -77.40 -63.83
N SER A 398 -162.02 -77.19 -65.14
CA SER A 398 -162.48 -76.11 -66.08
C SER A 398 -162.75 -74.63 -65.65
N PRO A 399 -162.74 -73.64 -66.60
CA PRO A 399 -162.01 -73.53 -67.89
C PRO A 399 -161.59 -72.08 -68.32
N ALA A 400 -161.02 -71.95 -69.54
CA ALA A 400 -161.07 -70.77 -70.46
C ALA A 400 -160.27 -69.48 -70.09
N ARG A 401 -159.80 -68.65 -71.04
CA ARG A 401 -159.64 -68.74 -72.52
C ARG A 401 -158.44 -67.84 -72.97
N PRO A 402 -157.94 -67.91 -74.23
CA PRO A 402 -156.66 -67.29 -74.62
C PRO A 402 -156.72 -66.14 -75.65
N HIS A 403 -155.52 -65.59 -75.92
CA HIS A 403 -154.96 -65.16 -77.23
C HIS A 403 -155.16 -63.73 -77.80
N SER A 404 -154.10 -63.36 -78.55
CA SER A 404 -153.99 -62.45 -79.71
C SER A 404 -154.48 -61.00 -79.65
N TYR A 405 -153.50 -60.10 -79.77
CA TYR A 405 -153.38 -59.08 -80.83
C TYR A 405 -154.61 -58.63 -81.64
N HIS A 406 -154.79 -57.30 -81.61
CA HIS A 406 -155.40 -56.40 -82.61
C HIS A 406 -156.93 -56.34 -82.75
N GLN A 407 -157.40 -55.09 -82.62
CA GLN A 407 -158.77 -54.55 -82.66
C GLN A 407 -159.68 -55.02 -81.52
#